data_AF-A0A0U0W6J1-F1
#
_entry.id   AF-A0A0U0W6J1-F1
#
_cell.length_a   1.000
_cell.length_b   1.000
_cell.length_c   1.000
_cell.angle_alpha   90.00
_cell.angle_beta   90.00
_cell.angle_gamma   90.00
#
_symmetry.space_group_name_H-M   'P 1'
#
loop_
_entity.id
_entity.type
_entity.pdbx_description
1 polymer ?
#
loop_
_entity_poly.entity_id
_entity_poly.type
_entity_poly.pdbx_seq_one_letter_code
_entity_poly.pdbx_strand_id
1 'polypeptide(L)'
;MLGVHHSAICTSDVERSLRFWRDGLGLSQLFDHHFTGDWPELFGAAGDSLRSIFLGDPKTPESGIVELVEMPGAGPAQAASETPRHGFFLLSLQRDVDETLSALRALGFIEGVRRITVAAPGGKAVAMAVITAPDGVLVELIGPAQ
;
A
#
# COMPACT_ATOMS: atom_id res chain seq x y z
N MET A 1 0.66 22.31 8.49
CA MET A 1 1.98 21.84 8.00
C MET A 1 1.83 21.59 6.50
N LEU A 2 2.78 22.00 5.67
CA LEU A 2 2.72 21.75 4.22
C LEU A 2 3.46 20.43 3.94
N GLY A 3 2.72 19.36 3.65
CA GLY A 3 3.25 18.02 3.39
C GLY A 3 2.18 17.07 2.87
N VAL A 4 2.60 15.95 2.28
CA VAL A 4 1.69 14.87 1.91
C VAL A 4 1.19 14.21 3.19
N HIS A 5 -0.12 14.19 3.43
CA HIS A 5 -0.69 13.61 4.64
C HIS A 5 -0.73 12.08 4.58
N HIS A 6 -1.23 11.53 3.47
CA HIS A 6 -1.44 10.09 3.28
C HIS A 6 -1.60 9.76 1.80
N SER A 7 -1.52 8.47 1.46
CA SER A 7 -1.95 7.92 0.18
C SER A 7 -3.14 6.99 0.41
N ALA A 8 -4.27 7.29 -0.22
CA ALA A 8 -5.51 6.53 -0.08
C ALA A 8 -5.67 5.49 -1.17
N ILE A 9 -6.14 4.31 -0.79
CA ILE A 9 -6.42 3.17 -1.66
C ILE A 9 -7.88 2.78 -1.41
N CYS A 10 -8.72 2.98 -2.42
CA CYS A 10 -10.07 2.42 -2.40
C CYS A 10 -9.96 0.90 -2.50
N THR A 11 -10.50 0.17 -1.52
CA THR A 11 -10.37 -1.27 -1.42
C THR A 11 -11.71 -1.97 -1.58
N SER A 12 -11.69 -3.06 -2.33
CA SER A 12 -12.85 -3.93 -2.55
C SER A 12 -13.07 -4.95 -1.43
N ASP A 13 -12.04 -5.24 -0.64
CA ASP A 13 -12.08 -6.17 0.49
C ASP A 13 -11.08 -5.72 1.56
N VAL A 14 -11.61 -5.07 2.60
CA VAL A 14 -10.82 -4.53 3.72
C VAL A 14 -10.00 -5.62 4.41
N GLU A 15 -10.59 -6.80 4.64
CA GLU A 15 -9.91 -7.85 5.41
C GLU A 15 -8.76 -8.47 4.61
N ARG A 16 -8.96 -8.64 3.30
CA ARG A 16 -7.88 -9.05 2.39
C ARG A 16 -6.77 -8.00 2.34
N SER A 17 -7.12 -6.72 2.30
CA SER A 17 -6.16 -5.62 2.30
C SER A 17 -5.40 -5.50 3.62
N LEU A 18 -6.08 -5.64 4.77
CA LEU A 18 -5.43 -5.66 6.07
C LEU A 18 -4.42 -6.80 6.18
N ARG A 19 -4.75 -8.00 5.69
CA ARG A 19 -3.79 -9.10 5.63
C ARG A 19 -2.55 -8.77 4.82
N PHE A 20 -2.68 -8.02 3.73
CA PHE A 20 -1.53 -7.62 2.92
C PHE A 20 -0.70 -6.53 3.63
N TRP A 21 -1.33 -5.42 4.00
CA TRP A 21 -0.65 -4.22 4.49
C TRP A 21 -0.23 -4.31 5.96
N ARG A 22 -1.08 -4.86 6.83
CA ARG A 22 -0.80 -5.02 8.26
C ARG A 22 -0.02 -6.29 8.52
N ASP A 23 -0.58 -7.44 8.13
CA ASP A 23 -0.01 -8.73 8.52
C ASP A 23 1.21 -9.12 7.65
N GLY A 24 1.21 -8.72 6.37
CA GLY A 24 2.29 -9.02 5.43
C GLY A 24 3.43 -8.00 5.41
N LEU A 25 3.09 -6.71 5.29
CA LEU A 25 4.08 -5.62 5.26
C LEU A 25 4.50 -5.12 6.66
N GLY A 26 3.74 -5.47 7.70
CA GLY A 26 4.06 -5.14 9.09
C GLY A 26 3.65 -3.71 9.51
N LEU A 27 2.79 -3.03 8.75
CA LEU A 27 2.21 -1.76 9.21
C LEU A 27 1.26 -2.00 10.39
N SER A 28 1.06 -0.98 11.23
CA SER A 28 0.07 -1.04 12.31
C SER A 28 -1.17 -0.23 11.95
N GLN A 29 -2.33 -0.68 12.41
CA GLN A 29 -3.56 0.08 12.34
C GLN A 29 -3.52 1.23 13.34
N LEU A 30 -3.49 2.46 12.83
CA LEU A 30 -3.47 3.70 13.60
C LEU A 30 -4.89 4.24 13.81
N PHE A 31 -5.79 3.94 12.89
CA PHE A 31 -7.15 4.47 12.83
C PHE A 31 -8.07 3.49 12.10
N ASP A 32 -9.35 3.39 12.49
CA ASP A 32 -10.42 2.67 11.77
C ASP A 32 -11.76 3.27 12.18
N HIS A 33 -12.44 3.91 11.24
CA HIS A 33 -13.69 4.60 11.52
C HIS A 33 -14.63 4.63 10.33
N HIS A 34 -15.92 4.65 10.63
CA HIS A 34 -16.96 4.88 9.63
C HIS A 34 -17.35 6.35 9.67
N PHE A 35 -17.40 6.98 8.51
CA PHE A 35 -17.79 8.37 8.37
C PHE A 35 -19.03 8.49 7.50
N THR A 36 -19.89 9.43 7.88
CA THR A 36 -20.99 9.92 7.04
C THR A 36 -20.67 11.35 6.59
N GLY A 37 -20.87 11.63 5.31
CA GLY A 37 -20.59 12.94 4.72
C GLY A 37 -21.08 13.04 3.28
N ASP A 38 -20.91 14.22 2.68
CA ASP A 38 -21.27 14.46 1.28
C ASP A 38 -20.19 13.91 0.33
N TRP A 39 -19.95 12.61 0.40
CA TRP A 39 -19.03 11.88 -0.48
C TRP A 39 -19.49 11.84 -1.94
N PRO A 40 -20.80 11.90 -2.27
CA PRO A 40 -21.23 12.10 -3.65
C PRO A 40 -20.67 13.39 -4.25
N GLU A 41 -20.72 14.51 -3.51
CA GLU A 41 -20.12 15.77 -3.98
C GLU A 41 -18.58 15.71 -4.00
N LEU A 42 -17.95 15.17 -2.95
CA LEU A 42 -16.49 15.20 -2.82
C LEU A 42 -15.76 14.22 -3.77
N PHE A 43 -16.29 13.00 -3.92
CA PHE A 43 -15.62 11.90 -4.62
C PHE A 43 -16.43 11.34 -5.81
N GLY A 44 -17.65 11.82 -6.05
CA GLY A 44 -18.57 11.17 -6.98
C GLY A 44 -19.04 9.80 -6.48
N ALA A 45 -19.03 9.58 -5.17
CA ALA A 45 -19.43 8.32 -4.56
C ALA A 45 -20.93 8.02 -4.77
N ALA A 46 -21.30 6.74 -4.73
CA ALA A 46 -22.69 6.32 -4.86
C ALA A 46 -23.56 6.61 -3.62
N GLY A 47 -22.93 6.85 -2.46
CA GLY A 47 -23.61 7.07 -1.20
C GLY A 47 -22.80 7.95 -0.25
N ASP A 48 -23.35 8.19 0.94
CA ASP A 48 -22.85 9.13 1.95
C ASP A 48 -22.01 8.49 3.05
N SER A 49 -21.65 7.21 2.92
CA SER A 49 -20.86 6.47 3.90
C SER A 49 -19.54 5.97 3.33
N LEU A 50 -18.51 5.95 4.17
CA LEU A 50 -17.23 5.28 3.91
C LEU A 50 -16.64 4.74 5.21
N ARG A 51 -15.84 3.67 5.13
CA ARG A 51 -14.94 3.23 6.21
C ARG A 51 -13.52 3.59 5.83
N SER A 52 -12.79 4.23 6.74
CA SER A 52 -11.41 4.67 6.54
C SER A 52 -10.51 4.05 7.61
N ILE A 53 -9.41 3.44 7.17
CA ILE A 53 -8.45 2.74 8.02
C ILE A 53 -7.05 3.25 7.71
N PHE A 54 -6.37 3.84 8.69
CA PHE A 54 -5.00 4.31 8.50
C PHE A 54 -4.02 3.27 8.99
N LEU A 55 -3.03 2.98 8.15
CA LEU A 55 -1.94 2.07 8.42
C LEU A 55 -0.60 2.82 8.35
N GLY A 56 0.27 2.61 9.34
CA GLY A 56 1.58 3.24 9.41
C GLY A 56 2.44 2.70 10.55
N ASP A 57 3.54 3.39 10.87
CA ASP A 57 4.36 3.10 12.05
C ASP A 57 3.90 3.95 13.25
N PRO A 58 3.42 3.36 14.35
CA PRO A 58 2.95 4.11 15.52
C PRO A 58 4.09 4.85 16.24
N LYS A 59 5.36 4.47 16.01
CA LYS A 59 6.52 5.17 16.57
C LYS A 59 6.86 6.43 15.78
N THR A 60 6.48 6.48 14.51
CA THR A 60 6.70 7.61 13.61
C THR A 60 5.45 7.86 12.75
N PRO A 61 4.32 8.28 13.35
CA PRO A 61 3.04 8.38 12.62
C PRO A 61 3.08 9.36 11.42
N GLU A 62 4.04 10.28 11.41
CA GLU A 62 4.26 11.23 10.32
C GLU A 62 5.15 10.67 9.17
N SER A 63 5.65 9.43 9.27
CA SER A 63 6.53 8.82 8.25
C SER A 63 5.81 8.28 7.02
N GLY A 64 4.57 8.73 6.80
CA GLY A 64 3.69 8.28 5.73
C GLY A 64 2.59 7.33 6.22
N ILE A 65 1.38 7.55 5.70
CA ILE A 65 0.18 6.78 6.02
C ILE A 65 -0.38 6.16 4.74
N VAL A 66 -0.68 4.87 4.79
CA VAL A 66 -1.54 4.19 3.82
C VAL A 66 -2.95 4.18 4.38
N GLU A 67 -3.88 4.84 3.70
CA GLU A 67 -5.30 4.77 4.04
C GLU A 67 -5.99 3.72 3.16
N LEU A 68 -6.68 2.77 3.78
CA LEU A 68 -7.63 1.90 3.11
C LEU A 68 -9.03 2.51 3.24
N VAL A 69 -9.68 2.75 2.11
CA VAL A 69 -11.03 3.31 2.03
C VAL A 69 -11.98 2.26 1.47
N GLU A 70 -12.92 1.82 2.27
CA GLU A 70 -14.06 1.03 1.79
C GLU A 70 -15.20 1.99 1.46
N MET A 71 -15.52 2.10 0.17
CA MET A 71 -16.57 2.96 -0.33
C MET A 71 -17.62 2.12 -1.05
N PRO A 72 -18.83 1.97 -0.48
CA PRO A 72 -19.91 1.22 -1.11
C PRO A 72 -20.21 1.73 -2.53
N GLY A 73 -20.28 0.80 -3.48
CA GLY A 73 -20.55 1.12 -4.88
C GLY A 73 -19.33 1.62 -5.67
N ALA A 74 -18.12 1.59 -5.10
CA ALA A 74 -16.90 1.81 -5.87
C ALA A 74 -16.77 0.79 -7.01
N GLY A 75 -16.24 1.26 -8.15
CA GLY A 75 -15.98 0.40 -9.30
C GLY A 75 -14.86 -0.62 -9.03
N PRO A 76 -14.70 -1.64 -9.90
CA PRO A 76 -13.63 -2.61 -9.77
C PRO A 76 -12.25 -1.93 -9.88
N ALA A 77 -11.26 -2.49 -9.17
CA ALA A 77 -9.87 -2.07 -9.30
C ALA A 77 -9.40 -2.17 -10.76
N GLN A 78 -8.56 -1.22 -11.18
CA GLN A 78 -7.92 -1.31 -12.49
C GLN A 78 -6.92 -2.47 -12.49
N ALA A 79 -6.86 -3.18 -13.62
CA ALA A 79 -5.85 -4.21 -13.81
C ALA A 79 -4.45 -3.59 -13.72
N ALA A 80 -3.55 -4.26 -13.00
CA ALA A 80 -2.15 -3.85 -12.91
C ALA A 80 -1.52 -3.77 -14.30
N SER A 81 -0.76 -2.71 -14.55
CA SER A 81 -0.02 -2.57 -15.80
C SER A 81 1.28 -3.36 -15.73
N GLU A 82 1.58 -4.16 -16.76
CA GLU A 82 2.85 -4.91 -16.82
C GLU A 82 4.06 -3.99 -17.10
N THR A 83 3.80 -2.82 -17.70
CA THR A 83 4.81 -1.82 -18.07
C THR A 83 4.52 -0.46 -17.42
N PRO A 84 5.55 0.40 -17.19
CA PRO A 84 5.36 1.74 -16.66
C PRO A 84 4.44 2.61 -17.53
N ARG A 85 3.58 3.40 -16.88
CA ARG A 85 2.72 4.41 -17.52
C ARG A 85 2.83 5.75 -16.80
N HIS A 86 2.55 6.85 -17.50
CA HIS A 86 2.48 8.17 -16.88
C HIS A 86 1.34 8.22 -15.86
N GLY A 87 1.61 8.75 -14.66
CA GLY A 87 0.63 8.87 -13.57
C GLY A 87 1.20 8.41 -12.22
N PHE A 88 0.31 8.07 -11.28
CA PHE A 88 0.70 7.44 -10.02
C PHE A 88 1.36 6.09 -10.31
N PHE A 89 2.60 5.92 -9.84
CA PHE A 89 3.43 4.79 -10.25
C PHE A 89 3.47 3.66 -9.22
N LEU A 90 3.77 3.96 -7.96
CA LEU A 90 3.90 2.97 -6.88
C LEU A 90 3.86 3.61 -5.49
N LEU A 91 3.70 2.77 -4.46
CA LEU A 91 4.04 3.08 -3.07
C LEU A 91 5.33 2.37 -2.69
N SER A 92 6.29 3.10 -2.09
CA SER A 92 7.60 2.56 -1.73
C SER A 92 7.78 2.48 -0.22
N LEU A 93 8.30 1.34 0.26
CA LEU A 93 8.54 1.08 1.67
C LEU A 93 9.97 0.58 1.89
N GLN A 94 10.61 1.09 2.94
CA GLN A 94 11.88 0.54 3.43
C GLN A 94 11.59 -0.67 4.32
N ARG A 95 11.98 -1.87 3.85
CA ARG A 95 11.74 -3.15 4.53
C ARG A 95 12.82 -4.15 4.13
N ASP A 96 13.10 -5.12 5.01
CA ASP A 96 13.87 -6.30 4.59
C ASP A 96 13.09 -7.06 3.51
N VAL A 97 13.69 -7.19 2.32
CA VAL A 97 12.99 -7.70 1.13
C VAL A 97 12.67 -9.18 1.27
N ASP A 98 13.60 -10.00 1.75
CA ASP A 98 13.41 -11.45 1.81
C ASP A 98 12.45 -11.85 2.91
N GLU A 99 12.58 -11.23 4.09
CA GLU A 99 11.65 -11.44 5.21
C GLU A 99 10.22 -11.05 4.81
N THR A 100 10.06 -9.87 4.21
CA THR A 100 8.74 -9.34 3.83
C THR A 100 8.08 -10.17 2.73
N LEU A 101 8.82 -10.57 1.68
CA LEU A 101 8.28 -11.43 0.63
C LEU A 101 7.94 -12.83 1.16
N SER A 102 8.70 -13.35 2.12
CA SER A 102 8.39 -14.62 2.78
C SER A 102 7.07 -14.56 3.55
N ALA A 103 6.87 -13.49 4.35
CA ALA A 103 5.63 -13.25 5.08
C ALA A 103 4.41 -13.11 4.14
N LEU A 104 4.55 -12.31 3.09
CA LEU A 104 3.49 -12.14 2.07
C LEU A 104 3.15 -13.46 1.37
N ARG A 105 4.16 -14.25 1.00
CA ARG A 105 3.95 -15.57 0.40
C ARG A 105 3.22 -16.52 1.35
N ALA A 106 3.56 -16.52 2.64
CA ALA A 106 2.88 -17.36 3.63
C ALA A 106 1.39 -17.00 3.77
N LEU A 107 1.05 -15.73 3.52
CA LEU A 107 -0.33 -15.24 3.44
C LEU A 107 -0.97 -15.42 2.06
N GLY A 108 -0.28 -16.02 1.09
CA GLY A 108 -0.79 -16.28 -0.26
C GLY A 108 -0.65 -15.11 -1.25
N PHE A 109 0.04 -14.03 -0.89
CA PHE A 109 0.30 -12.91 -1.78
C PHE A 109 1.61 -13.14 -2.55
N ILE A 110 1.48 -13.50 -3.82
CA ILE A 110 2.62 -13.80 -4.72
C ILE A 110 2.53 -13.07 -6.07
N GLU A 111 1.50 -12.23 -6.25
CA GLU A 111 1.19 -11.62 -7.53
C GLU A 111 2.16 -10.48 -7.89
N GLY A 112 2.64 -10.50 -9.13
CA GLY A 112 3.52 -9.45 -9.67
C GLY A 112 4.90 -9.35 -9.01
N VAL A 113 5.32 -10.36 -8.24
CA VAL A 113 6.62 -10.35 -7.54
C VAL A 113 7.77 -10.31 -8.55
N ARG A 114 8.58 -9.25 -8.49
CA ARG A 114 9.82 -9.10 -9.27
C ARG A 114 10.90 -8.54 -8.36
N ARG A 115 12.15 -8.96 -8.55
CA ARG A 115 13.27 -8.61 -7.66
C ARG A 115 14.54 -8.29 -8.43
N ILE A 116 15.33 -7.37 -7.90
CA ILE A 116 16.65 -7.01 -8.40
C ILE A 116 17.60 -6.69 -7.24
N THR A 117 18.89 -6.63 -7.56
CA THR A 117 19.91 -6.06 -6.67
C THR A 117 20.51 -4.86 -7.37
N VAL A 118 20.55 -3.72 -6.68
CA VAL A 118 21.11 -2.46 -7.19
C VAL A 118 22.43 -2.18 -6.49
N ALA A 119 23.46 -1.83 -7.27
CA ALA A 119 24.73 -1.38 -6.71
C ALA A 119 24.54 -0.02 -6.02
N ALA A 120 25.04 0.11 -4.79
CA ALA A 120 25.01 1.33 -4.00
C ALA A 120 26.43 1.88 -3.79
N PRO A 121 26.58 3.18 -3.44
CA PRO A 121 27.88 3.78 -3.17
C PRO A 121 28.68 3.01 -2.10
N GLY A 122 30.01 2.98 -2.26
CA GLY A 122 30.91 2.29 -1.33
C GLY A 122 31.00 0.78 -1.53
N GLY A 123 30.62 0.27 -2.71
CA GLY A 123 30.69 -1.17 -3.02
C GLY A 123 29.57 -2.00 -2.38
N LYS A 124 28.54 -1.33 -1.85
CA LYS A 124 27.38 -1.96 -1.22
C LYS A 124 26.35 -2.42 -2.25
N ALA A 125 25.43 -3.26 -1.81
CA ALA A 125 24.29 -3.70 -2.60
C ALA A 125 22.97 -3.46 -1.85
N VAL A 126 21.93 -3.06 -2.59
CA VAL A 126 20.57 -2.90 -2.08
C VAL A 126 19.66 -3.90 -2.78
N ALA A 127 19.02 -4.77 -2.00
CA ALA A 127 17.95 -5.62 -2.50
C ALA A 127 16.70 -4.76 -2.74
N MET A 128 16.07 -4.93 -3.90
CA MET A 128 14.79 -4.28 -4.22
C MET A 128 13.82 -5.30 -4.78
N ALA A 129 12.54 -5.13 -4.47
CA ALA A 129 11.48 -5.91 -5.07
C ALA A 129 10.23 -5.07 -5.31
N VAL A 130 9.36 -5.57 -6.16
CA VAL A 130 7.99 -5.11 -6.27
C VAL A 130 7.02 -6.27 -6.06
N ILE A 131 5.83 -5.97 -5.56
CA ILE A 131 4.70 -6.90 -5.42
C ILE A 131 3.39 -6.12 -5.68
N THR A 132 2.35 -6.82 -6.17
CA THR A 132 1.04 -6.21 -6.42
C THR A 132 0.12 -6.43 -5.22
N ALA A 133 -0.43 -5.34 -4.67
CA ALA A 133 -1.41 -5.37 -3.58
C ALA A 133 -2.81 -5.80 -4.09
N PRO A 134 -3.74 -6.20 -3.21
CA PRO A 134 -5.08 -6.69 -3.54
C PRO A 134 -5.88 -5.87 -4.57
N ASP A 135 -5.75 -4.54 -4.55
CA ASP A 135 -6.46 -3.61 -5.43
C ASP A 135 -5.55 -3.01 -6.53
N GLY A 136 -4.51 -3.74 -6.95
CA GLY A 136 -3.70 -3.43 -8.12
C GLY A 136 -2.58 -2.40 -7.90
N VAL A 137 -2.40 -1.90 -6.67
CA VAL A 137 -1.31 -0.99 -6.32
C VAL A 137 0.03 -1.71 -6.39
N LEU A 138 0.96 -1.16 -7.17
CA LEU A 138 2.34 -1.64 -7.19
C LEU A 138 3.07 -1.15 -5.93
N VAL A 139 3.63 -2.09 -5.17
CA VAL A 139 4.37 -1.81 -3.94
C VAL A 139 5.83 -2.13 -4.15
N GLU A 140 6.71 -1.15 -3.92
CA GLU A 140 8.15 -1.31 -3.94
C GLU A 140 8.69 -1.53 -2.53
N LEU A 141 9.58 -2.50 -2.40
CA LEU A 141 10.35 -2.79 -1.20
C LEU A 141 11.81 -2.43 -1.45
N ILE A 142 12.37 -1.61 -0.57
CA ILE A 142 13.78 -1.22 -0.58
C ILE A 142 14.44 -1.77 0.69
N GLY A 143 15.37 -2.71 0.50
CA GLY A 143 16.16 -3.28 1.59
C GLY A 143 17.24 -2.34 2.13
N PRO A 144 17.81 -2.66 3.30
CA PRO A 144 19.00 -1.97 3.78
C PRO A 144 20.19 -2.22 2.84
N ALA A 145 21.10 -1.25 2.75
CA ALA A 145 22.35 -1.42 2.01
C ALA A 145 23.30 -2.36 2.77
N GLN A 146 23.71 -3.46 2.13
CA GLN A 146 24.65 -4.45 2.64
C GLN A 146 26.05 -4.23 2.07
#